data_AF-A0AAJ2TLT3-F1
#
_entry.id   AF-A0AAJ2TLT3-F1
#
_cell.length_a   1.000
_cell.length_b   1.000
_cell.length_c   1.000
_cell.angle_alpha   90.00
_cell.angle_beta   90.00
_cell.angle_gamma   90.00
#
_symmetry.space_group_name_H-M   'P 1'
#
loop_
_entity.id
_entity.type
_entity.pdbx_description
1 polymer ?
#
loop_
_entity_poly.entity_id
_entity_poly.type
_entity_poly.pdbx_seq_one_letter_code
_entity_poly.pdbx_strand_id
1 'polypeptide(L)'
;MKEAAALEALAQALANKVRQQARPPDARCLRQCHAHEPSDATALAYIRRIRMLCDAFQLAWLVDQHLVLRQRLSDLSTAELRALLCEMEEAREAIMEGFPLEQTGLIKNMAAVLPRP
;
A
#
# COMPACT_ATOMS: atom_id res chain seq x y z
N MET A 1 45.58 -5.38 -19.95
CA MET A 1 45.38 -6.11 -18.66
C MET A 1 44.37 -5.45 -17.73
N LYS A 2 44.38 -4.12 -17.53
CA LYS A 2 43.43 -3.44 -16.61
C LYS A 2 41.98 -3.41 -17.10
N GLU A 3 41.77 -3.26 -18.41
CA GLU A 3 40.42 -3.21 -19.01
C GLU A 3 39.69 -4.55 -18.94
N ALA A 4 40.41 -5.66 -19.14
CA ALA A 4 39.85 -7.01 -19.01
C ALA A 4 39.35 -7.28 -17.59
N ALA A 5 40.12 -6.87 -16.58
CA ALA A 5 39.72 -7.00 -15.17
C ALA A 5 38.50 -6.11 -14.82
N ALA A 6 38.40 -4.92 -15.43
CA ALA A 6 37.24 -4.05 -15.24
C ALA A 6 35.96 -4.62 -15.87
N LEU A 7 36.08 -5.24 -17.06
CA LEU A 7 34.98 -5.92 -17.73
C LEU A 7 34.53 -7.17 -16.95
N GLU A 8 35.46 -7.94 -16.40
CA GLU A 8 35.15 -9.10 -15.53
C GLU A 8 34.46 -8.65 -14.23
N ALA A 9 34.91 -7.57 -13.60
CA ALA A 9 34.28 -7.02 -12.42
C ALA A 9 32.83 -6.54 -12.69
N LEU A 10 32.60 -5.92 -13.85
CA LEU A 10 31.26 -5.53 -14.30
C LEU A 10 30.38 -6.75 -14.57
N ALA A 11 30.90 -7.78 -15.23
CA ALA A 11 30.19 -9.02 -15.48
C ALA A 11 29.79 -9.72 -14.16
N GLN A 12 30.68 -9.73 -13.17
CA GLN A 12 30.43 -10.30 -11.85
C GLN A 12 29.37 -9.50 -11.07
N ALA A 13 29.42 -8.16 -11.15
CA ALA A 13 28.42 -7.29 -10.51
C ALA A 13 27.03 -7.48 -11.13
N LEU A 14 26.95 -7.61 -12.46
CA LEU A 14 25.70 -7.90 -13.17
C LEU A 14 25.16 -9.30 -12.82
N ALA A 15 26.02 -10.32 -12.79
CA ALA A 15 25.62 -11.66 -12.39
C ALA A 15 25.08 -11.70 -10.95
N ASN A 16 25.69 -10.96 -10.02
CA ASN A 16 25.21 -10.84 -8.65
C ASN A 16 23.86 -10.10 -8.59
N LYS A 17 23.66 -9.04 -9.36
CA LYS A 17 22.38 -8.31 -9.43
C LYS A 17 21.25 -9.17 -10.02
N VAL A 18 21.53 -9.95 -11.06
CA VAL A 18 20.57 -10.90 -11.65
C VAL A 18 20.22 -12.02 -10.67
N ARG A 19 21.18 -12.54 -9.91
CA ARG A 19 20.92 -13.52 -8.83
C ARG A 19 20.10 -12.92 -7.69
N GLN A 20 20.31 -11.65 -7.33
CA GLN A 20 19.50 -10.96 -6.33
C GLN A 20 18.08 -10.65 -6.82
N GLN A 21 17.90 -10.41 -8.12
CA GLN A 21 16.58 -10.33 -8.77
C GLN A 21 15.85 -11.67 -8.86
N ALA A 22 16.52 -12.79 -8.56
CA ALA A 22 15.89 -14.08 -8.32
C ALA A 22 15.35 -14.22 -6.88
N ARG A 23 15.05 -13.09 -6.21
CA ARG A 23 13.97 -13.09 -5.20
C ARG A 23 12.74 -13.62 -5.95
N PRO A 24 12.04 -14.64 -5.43
CA PRO A 24 10.82 -15.08 -6.09
C PRO A 24 9.97 -13.81 -6.31
N PRO A 25 9.33 -13.63 -7.48
CA PRO A 25 8.26 -12.65 -7.55
C PRO A 25 7.37 -12.98 -6.35
N ASP A 26 6.88 -12.00 -5.60
CA ASP A 26 5.85 -12.25 -4.60
C ASP A 26 4.66 -12.84 -5.35
N ALA A 27 4.70 -14.16 -5.48
CA ALA A 27 3.90 -14.92 -6.39
C ALA A 27 2.59 -15.07 -5.65
N ARG A 28 1.70 -14.13 -5.96
CA ARG A 28 0.27 -14.24 -5.79
C ARG A 28 -0.17 -14.21 -4.32
N CYS A 29 -0.61 -13.04 -3.89
CA CYS A 29 -1.91 -13.00 -3.23
C CYS A 29 -3.04 -12.89 -4.29
N LEU A 30 -3.04 -13.80 -5.28
CA LEU A 30 -4.28 -14.19 -5.95
C LEU A 30 -4.98 -15.22 -5.06
N ARG A 31 -5.44 -14.80 -3.88
CA ARG A 31 -6.72 -15.31 -3.45
C ARG A 31 -7.76 -14.38 -4.05
N GLN A 32 -8.16 -14.72 -5.28
CA GLN A 32 -9.55 -14.55 -5.67
C GLN A 32 -10.36 -15.34 -4.64
N CYS A 33 -10.67 -14.70 -3.52
CA CYS A 33 -11.76 -15.16 -2.69
C CYS A 33 -12.99 -15.05 -3.59
N HIS A 34 -13.47 -16.21 -4.03
CA HIS A 34 -14.77 -16.37 -4.64
C HIS A 34 -15.76 -15.44 -3.95
N ALA A 35 -16.63 -14.80 -4.75
CA ALA A 35 -17.71 -13.94 -4.31
C ALA A 35 -18.54 -14.63 -3.20
N HIS A 36 -18.09 -14.48 -1.97
CA HIS A 36 -18.91 -14.63 -0.80
C HIS A 36 -19.48 -13.24 -0.59
N GLU A 37 -20.80 -13.15 -0.42
CA GLU A 37 -21.44 -11.94 0.07
C GLU A 37 -20.58 -11.30 1.16
N PRO A 38 -20.46 -9.96 1.21
CA PRO A 38 -19.64 -9.29 2.21
C PRO A 38 -20.10 -9.72 3.60
N SER A 39 -19.37 -10.69 4.17
CA SER A 39 -19.59 -11.14 5.54
C SER A 39 -19.06 -10.05 6.46
N ASP A 40 -19.81 -9.72 7.51
CA ASP A 40 -19.40 -8.79 8.56
C ASP A 40 -18.00 -9.11 9.11
N ALA A 41 -17.60 -10.39 9.08
CA ALA A 41 -16.26 -10.83 9.48
C ALA A 41 -15.14 -10.20 8.63
N THR A 42 -15.35 -10.04 7.32
CA THR A 42 -14.38 -9.44 6.39
C THR A 42 -14.22 -7.95 6.67
N ALA A 43 -15.35 -7.23 6.84
CA ALA A 43 -15.32 -5.81 7.19
C ALA A 43 -14.60 -5.59 8.54
N LEU A 44 -14.88 -6.42 9.55
CA LEU A 44 -14.19 -6.39 10.84
C LEU A 44 -12.69 -6.69 10.72
N ALA A 45 -12.28 -7.58 9.82
CA ALA A 45 -10.87 -7.86 9.56
C ALA A 45 -10.17 -6.64 8.94
N TYR A 46 -10.80 -5.98 7.96
CA TYR A 46 -10.26 -4.75 7.36
C TYR A 46 -10.14 -3.62 8.39
N ILE A 47 -11.18 -3.37 9.19
CA ILE A 47 -11.15 -2.34 10.23
C ILE A 47 -10.01 -2.60 11.23
N ARG A 48 -9.80 -3.86 11.64
CA ARG A 48 -8.70 -4.22 12.54
C ARG A 48 -7.34 -3.93 11.92
N ARG A 49 -7.14 -4.28 10.64
CA ARG A 49 -5.88 -4.01 9.95
C ARG A 49 -5.65 -2.52 9.74
N ILE A 50 -6.67 -1.77 9.34
CA ILE A 50 -6.63 -0.31 9.21
C ILE A 50 -6.18 0.33 10.53
N ARG A 51 -6.79 -0.03 11.66
CA ARG A 51 -6.40 0.50 12.97
C ARG A 51 -4.94 0.21 13.31
N MET A 52 -4.49 -1.02 13.07
CA MET A 52 -3.08 -1.38 13.28
C MET A 52 -2.13 -0.54 12.42
N LEU A 53 -2.47 -0.28 11.15
CA LEU A 53 -1.67 0.57 10.26
C LEU A 53 -1.66 2.03 10.71
N CYS A 54 -2.78 2.56 11.22
CA CYS A 54 -2.82 3.89 11.82
C CYS A 54 -1.83 4.01 12.99
N ASP A 55 -1.84 3.05 13.90
CA ASP A 55 -1.01 3.10 15.12
C ASP A 55 0.48 2.91 14.79
N ALA A 56 0.80 1.98 13.89
CA ALA A 56 2.18 1.63 13.57
C ALA A 56 2.88 2.63 12.62
N PHE A 57 2.12 3.25 11.69
CA PHE A 57 2.66 4.09 10.62
C PHE A 57 2.12 5.53 10.62
N GLN A 58 1.38 5.92 11.66
CA GLN A 58 0.79 7.27 11.81
C GLN A 58 -0.11 7.68 10.63
N LEU A 59 -0.81 6.71 10.03
CA LEU A 59 -1.65 6.88 8.85
C LEU A 59 -3.11 7.29 9.16
N ALA A 60 -3.38 7.89 10.32
CA ALA A 60 -4.72 8.34 10.70
C ALA A 60 -5.30 9.35 9.67
N TRP A 61 -4.44 10.17 9.07
CA TRP A 61 -4.81 11.13 8.05
C TRP A 61 -5.47 10.50 6.81
N LEU A 62 -5.11 9.26 6.43
CA LEU A 62 -5.75 8.56 5.31
C LEU A 62 -7.20 8.20 5.66
N VAL A 63 -7.43 7.77 6.90
CA VAL A 63 -8.78 7.48 7.39
C VAL A 63 -9.63 8.75 7.37
N ASP A 64 -9.08 9.87 7.82
CA ASP A 64 -9.79 11.15 7.84
C ASP A 64 -10.25 11.58 6.43
N GLN A 65 -9.43 11.33 5.40
CA GLN A 65 -9.80 11.62 4.00
C GLN A 65 -10.96 10.77 3.47
N HIS A 66 -11.15 9.55 3.99
CA HIS A 66 -12.29 8.68 3.62
C HIS A 66 -13.54 8.95 4.48
N LEU A 67 -13.35 9.57 5.64
CA LEU A 67 -14.40 9.87 6.60
C LEU A 67 -14.89 11.33 6.54
N VAL A 68 -14.54 12.14 5.54
CA VAL A 68 -14.93 13.57 5.46
C VAL A 68 -16.42 13.82 5.75
N LEU A 69 -17.31 12.92 5.30
CA LEU A 69 -18.77 13.00 5.51
C LEU A 69 -19.32 11.88 6.41
N ARG A 70 -18.46 11.17 7.14
CA ARG A 70 -18.78 9.99 7.95
C ARG A 70 -18.11 10.08 9.31
N GLN A 71 -18.61 9.35 10.31
CA GLN A 71 -18.02 9.42 11.65
C GLN A 71 -17.14 8.23 11.98
N ARG A 72 -17.40 7.07 11.36
CA ARG A 72 -16.76 5.81 11.75
C ARG A 72 -16.39 4.98 10.53
N LEU A 73 -15.34 4.18 10.68
CA LEU A 73 -14.98 3.15 9.69
C LEU A 73 -16.11 2.14 9.45
N SER A 74 -16.99 1.91 10.43
CA SER A 74 -18.18 1.06 10.27
C SER A 74 -19.21 1.63 9.30
N ASP A 75 -19.12 2.92 8.99
CA ASP A 75 -20.03 3.60 8.06
C ASP A 75 -19.57 3.43 6.60
N LEU A 76 -18.38 2.87 6.38
CA LEU A 76 -17.83 2.54 5.07
C LEU A 76 -18.34 1.16 4.63
N SER A 77 -18.73 1.05 3.37
CA SER A 77 -19.00 -0.24 2.76
C SER A 77 -17.75 -1.13 2.74
N THR A 78 -17.94 -2.45 2.63
CA THR A 78 -16.81 -3.40 2.52
C THR A 78 -15.88 -3.08 1.35
N ALA A 79 -16.42 -2.54 0.25
CA ALA A 79 -15.62 -2.10 -0.90
C ALA A 79 -14.77 -0.86 -0.57
N GLU A 80 -15.35 0.14 0.11
CA GLU A 80 -14.63 1.33 0.56
C GLU A 80 -13.56 0.97 1.60
N LEU A 81 -13.86 0.07 2.55
CA LEU A 81 -12.89 -0.45 3.51
C LEU A 81 -11.73 -1.16 2.82
N ARG A 82 -12.01 -1.96 1.78
CA ARG A 82 -10.98 -2.62 0.99
C ARG A 82 -10.10 -1.59 0.26
N ALA A 83 -10.71 -0.56 -0.34
CA ALA A 83 -9.98 0.48 -1.05
C ALA A 83 -9.07 1.28 -0.11
N LEU A 84 -9.59 1.72 1.04
CA LEU A 84 -8.82 2.37 2.08
C LEU A 84 -7.66 1.48 2.57
N LEU A 85 -7.91 0.19 2.81
CA LEU A 85 -6.85 -0.73 3.22
C LEU A 85 -5.74 -0.84 2.16
N CYS A 86 -6.08 -0.90 0.87
CA CYS A 86 -5.07 -0.89 -0.19
C CYS A 86 -4.24 0.40 -0.17
N GLU A 87 -4.88 1.57 -0.08
CA GLU A 87 -4.19 2.86 0.01
C GLU A 87 -3.26 2.93 1.24
N MET A 88 -3.66 2.35 2.37
CA MET A 88 -2.83 2.30 3.58
C MET A 88 -1.64 1.35 3.48
N GLU A 89 -1.78 0.21 2.81
CA GLU A 89 -0.66 -0.70 2.55
C GLU A 89 0.34 -0.09 1.55
N GLU A 90 -0.14 0.66 0.57
CA GLU A 90 0.71 1.43 -0.35
C GLU A 90 1.49 2.52 0.41
N ALA A 91 0.84 3.27 1.30
CA ALA A 91 1.51 4.24 2.17
C ALA A 91 2.56 3.56 3.07
N ARG A 92 2.25 2.37 3.61
CA ARG A 92 3.18 1.58 4.41
C ARG A 92 4.43 1.20 3.62
N GLU A 93 4.26 0.75 2.38
CA GLU A 93 5.37 0.39 1.48
C GLU A 93 6.23 1.61 1.18
N ALA A 94 5.63 2.75 0.82
CA ALA A 94 6.35 4.00 0.60
C ALA A 94 7.17 4.41 1.83
N ILE A 95 6.61 4.34 3.04
CA ILE A 95 7.33 4.64 4.29
C ILE A 95 8.52 3.69 4.48
N MET A 96 8.33 2.38 4.26
CA MET A 96 9.40 1.40 4.42
C MET A 96 10.53 1.55 3.39
N GLU A 97 10.19 2.02 2.19
CA GLU A 97 11.15 2.28 1.12
C GLU A 97 11.79 3.68 1.22
N GLY A 98 11.32 4.52 2.14
CA GLY A 98 11.80 5.89 2.33
C GLY A 98 11.28 6.88 1.28
N PHE A 99 10.20 6.54 0.58
CA PHE A 99 9.55 7.42 -0.38
C PHE A 99 8.65 8.45 0.32
N PRO A 100 8.75 9.75 -0.02
CA PRO A 100 7.84 10.76 0.49
C PRO A 100 6.39 10.48 0.07
N LEU A 101 5.46 10.61 1.01
CA LEU A 101 4.04 10.31 0.79
C LEU A 101 3.40 11.26 -0.23
N GLU A 102 3.93 12.48 -0.38
CA GLU A 102 3.47 13.46 -1.37
C GLU A 102 3.60 12.96 -2.81
N GLN A 103 4.51 12.00 -3.05
CA GLN A 103 4.76 11.43 -4.38
C GLN A 103 3.87 10.23 -4.70
N THR A 104 3.16 9.69 -3.71
CA THR A 104 2.31 8.49 -3.87
C THR A 104 0.94 8.79 -4.48
N GLY A 105 0.54 10.07 -4.54
CA GLY A 105 -0.80 10.46 -5.00
C GLY A 105 -1.93 10.12 -4.01
N LEU A 106 -1.60 9.63 -2.81
CA LEU A 106 -2.57 9.29 -1.77
C LEU A 106 -3.20 10.51 -1.08
N ILE A 107 -2.54 11.68 -1.16
CA ILE A 107 -3.03 12.92 -0.55
C ILE A 107 -4.06 13.56 -1.48
N LYS A 108 -5.35 13.43 -1.15
CA LYS A 108 -6.44 13.99 -1.94
C LYS A 108 -6.66 15.47 -1.63
N ASN A 109 -7.03 16.25 -2.66
CA ASN A 109 -7.44 17.63 -2.47
C ASN A 109 -8.84 17.69 -1.84
N MET A 110 -8.92 18.02 -0.54
CA MET A 110 -10.16 18.04 0.22
C MET A 110 -11.16 19.12 -0.25
N ALA A 111 -10.70 20.18 -0.92
CA ALA A 111 -11.59 21.20 -1.48
C ALA A 111 -12.50 20.63 -2.60
N ALA A 112 -12.10 19.51 -3.23
CA ALA A 112 -12.92 18.82 -4.22
C ALA A 112 -13.96 17.86 -3.61
N VAL A 113 -13.79 17.51 -2.32
CA VAL A 113 -14.64 16.51 -1.62
C VAL A 113 -15.77 17.19 -0.85
N LEU A 114 -15.55 18.41 -0.38
CA LEU A 114 -16.55 19.18 0.35
C LEU A 114 -17.66 19.69 -0.59
N PRO A 115 -18.94 19.63 -0.18
CA PRO A 115 -20.02 20.26 -0.93
C PRO A 115 -19.76 21.76 -1.08
N ARG A 116 -19.99 22.29 -2.28
CA ARG A 116 -19.89 23.75 -2.52
C ARG A 116 -20.97 24.46 -1.71
N PRO A 117 -20.67 25.65 -1.14
CA PRO A 117 -21.62 26.44 -0.38
C PRO A 117 -22.83 26.88 -1.21
#